data_AF-A0A7K3PY79-F1
#
_entry.id   AF-A0A7K3PY79-F1
#
_cell.length_a   1.000
_cell.length_b   1.000
_cell.length_c   1.000
_cell.angle_alpha   90.00
_cell.angle_beta   90.00
_cell.angle_gamma   90.00
#
_symmetry.space_group_name_H-M   'P 1'
#
loop_
_entity.id
_entity.type
_entity.pdbx_description
1 polymer ?
#
loop_
_entity_poly.entity_id
_entity_poly.type
_entity_poly.pdbx_seq_one_letter_code
_entity_poly.pdbx_strand_id
1 'polypeptide(L)'
;MQPQDVAPRPAPSSASSADPVVDVEQAEAALVEHYPRLARLAYLVLPPGLGRGRRVLTAHALAQRALPRNRTTTPVIPAQSTGRAVDPGYALVRLRVVRTALEAGLPLRRRAWPRRSQLPPLLPQVRGLKLFPRSGGADELALDQRLAALSGPGRAAYALRGLERLSEDGVRQVLRAAGVFDADAALREADGVPGQYGLLDSPEFDPCSLQARPTDLLRRRQHTRAA
;
A
#
# COMPACT_ATOMS: atom_id res chain seq x y z
N MET A 1 45.95 47.22 -35.33
CA MET A 1 44.94 46.13 -35.43
C MET A 1 45.31 45.07 -34.40
N GLN A 2 44.77 45.16 -33.18
CA GLN A 2 44.99 44.15 -32.12
C GLN A 2 43.84 43.14 -32.13
N PRO A 3 44.08 41.84 -31.86
CA PRO A 3 43.01 40.86 -31.74
C PRO A 3 42.37 40.95 -30.35
N GLN A 4 41.03 41.01 -30.31
CA GLN A 4 40.27 40.96 -29.06
C GLN A 4 40.17 39.52 -28.56
N ASP A 5 40.61 39.34 -27.32
CA ASP A 5 40.52 38.09 -26.55
C ASP A 5 39.06 37.89 -26.09
N VAL A 6 38.41 36.83 -26.58
CA VAL A 6 37.03 36.47 -26.23
C VAL A 6 37.10 35.44 -25.10
N ALA A 7 36.82 35.89 -23.87
CA ALA A 7 36.71 35.01 -22.72
C ALA A 7 35.51 34.04 -22.87
N PRO A 8 35.69 32.73 -22.66
CA PRO A 8 34.59 31.77 -22.68
C PRO A 8 33.68 31.97 -21.47
N ARG A 9 32.37 32.07 -21.72
CA ARG A 9 31.33 32.18 -20.69
C ARG A 9 31.25 30.84 -19.93
N PRO A 10 31.28 30.83 -18.58
CA PRO A 10 31.18 29.59 -17.83
C PRO A 10 29.84 28.91 -18.11
N ALA A 11 29.89 27.65 -18.54
CA ALA A 11 28.74 26.78 -18.66
C ALA A 11 28.05 26.65 -17.29
N PRO A 12 26.71 26.53 -17.23
CA PRO A 12 26.02 26.29 -15.98
C PRO A 12 26.56 24.99 -15.39
N SER A 13 27.20 25.13 -14.23
CA SER A 13 27.81 24.05 -13.50
C SER A 13 26.76 23.00 -13.16
N SER A 14 27.12 21.76 -13.51
CA SER A 14 26.65 20.48 -13.01
C SER A 14 25.56 20.54 -11.95
N ALA A 15 24.43 19.92 -12.28
CA ALA A 15 23.35 19.55 -11.39
C ALA A 15 23.87 19.21 -9.98
N SER A 16 23.64 20.15 -9.07
CA SER A 16 23.66 19.90 -7.63
C SER A 16 22.78 18.69 -7.35
N SER A 17 23.21 17.83 -6.42
CA SER A 17 22.51 16.67 -5.89
C SER A 17 21.13 17.04 -5.33
N ALA A 18 20.17 17.27 -6.22
CA ALA A 18 18.78 17.46 -5.89
C ALA A 18 18.17 16.07 -5.75
N ASP A 19 17.59 15.79 -4.58
CA ASP A 19 16.74 14.63 -4.38
C ASP A 19 15.78 14.47 -5.57
N PRO A 20 15.53 13.25 -6.08
CA PRO A 20 14.60 13.07 -7.18
C PRO A 20 13.24 13.59 -6.75
N VAL A 21 12.76 14.63 -7.42
CA VAL A 21 11.40 15.15 -7.23
C VAL A 21 10.48 14.31 -8.11
N VAL A 22 9.55 13.59 -7.50
CA VAL A 22 8.53 12.83 -8.25
C VAL A 22 7.45 13.79 -8.74
N ASP A 23 7.20 13.79 -10.04
CA ASP A 23 6.07 14.52 -10.59
C ASP A 23 4.74 13.80 -10.31
N VAL A 24 3.65 14.56 -10.19
CA VAL A 24 2.31 14.03 -9.94
C VAL A 24 1.91 13.06 -11.05
N GLU A 25 2.21 13.40 -12.30
CA GLU A 25 1.92 12.56 -13.47
C GLU A 25 2.59 11.19 -13.38
N GLN A 26 3.83 11.14 -12.90
CA GLN A 26 4.57 9.90 -12.71
C GLN A 26 3.95 9.04 -11.59
N ALA A 27 3.51 9.67 -10.50
CA ALA A 27 2.78 8.96 -9.43
C ALA A 27 1.40 8.48 -9.89
N GLU A 28 0.72 9.22 -10.76
CA GLU A 28 -0.56 8.83 -11.35
C GLU A 28 -0.43 7.64 -12.30
N ALA A 29 0.55 7.69 -13.21
CA ALA A 29 0.86 6.59 -14.12
C ALA A 29 1.19 5.32 -13.32
N ALA A 30 2.05 5.43 -12.31
CA ALA A 30 2.42 4.33 -11.43
C ALA A 30 1.24 3.75 -10.65
N LEU A 31 0.31 4.61 -10.17
CA LEU A 31 -0.88 4.14 -9.48
C LEU A 31 -1.77 3.33 -10.43
N VAL A 32 -2.03 3.82 -11.65
CA VAL A 32 -2.88 3.13 -12.62
C VAL A 32 -2.27 1.80 -13.03
N GLU A 33 -0.97 1.80 -13.35
CA GLU A 33 -0.23 0.60 -13.76
C GLU A 33 -0.21 -0.48 -12.67
N HIS A 34 0.00 -0.06 -11.41
CA HIS A 34 0.21 -0.99 -10.31
C HIS A 34 -0.94 -1.03 -9.30
N TYR A 35 -2.14 -0.59 -9.69
CA TYR A 35 -3.29 -0.47 -8.78
C TYR A 35 -3.62 -1.78 -8.03
N PRO A 36 -3.73 -2.95 -8.70
CA PRO A 36 -4.04 -4.20 -7.99
C PRO A 36 -2.98 -4.57 -6.96
N ARG A 37 -1.70 -4.33 -7.30
CA ARG A 37 -0.56 -4.61 -6.42
C ARG A 37 -0.55 -3.70 -5.19
N LEU A 38 -0.83 -2.42 -5.37
CA LEU A 38 -0.94 -1.44 -4.28
C LEU A 38 -2.13 -1.74 -3.36
N ALA A 39 -3.29 -2.09 -3.92
CA ALA A 39 -4.44 -2.48 -3.13
C ALA A 39 -4.17 -3.77 -2.33
N ARG A 40 -3.53 -4.77 -2.95
CA ARG A 40 -3.09 -6.01 -2.30
C ARG A 40 -2.11 -5.75 -1.16
N LEU A 41 -1.12 -4.88 -1.38
CA LEU A 41 -0.21 -4.44 -0.33
C LEU A 41 -0.97 -3.83 0.86
N ALA A 42 -1.90 -2.90 0.59
CA ALA A 42 -2.72 -2.30 1.65
C ALA A 42 -3.52 -3.35 2.43
N TYR A 43 -4.16 -4.30 1.72
CA TYR A 43 -4.96 -5.37 2.31
C TYR A 43 -4.16 -6.24 3.28
N LEU A 44 -2.92 -6.61 2.91
CA LEU A 44 -2.02 -7.42 3.74
C LEU A 44 -1.55 -6.69 5.01
N VAL A 45 -1.36 -5.36 4.95
CA VAL A 45 -0.92 -4.58 6.12
C VAL A 45 -2.06 -4.32 7.10
N LEU A 46 -3.28 -4.14 6.59
CA LEU A 46 -4.45 -3.82 7.41
C LEU A 46 -4.77 -4.90 8.46
N PRO A 47 -5.25 -4.50 9.66
CA PRO A 47 -5.48 -5.45 10.74
C PRO A 47 -6.64 -6.42 10.42
N PRO A 48 -6.52 -7.70 10.83
CA PRO A 48 -7.55 -8.71 10.59
C PRO A 48 -8.88 -8.38 11.31
N GLY A 49 -8.83 -7.65 12.42
CA GLY A 49 -10.01 -7.25 13.21
C GLY A 49 -11.03 -6.37 12.47
N LEU A 50 -10.68 -5.80 11.30
CA LEU A 50 -11.66 -5.10 10.47
C LEU A 50 -12.70 -6.05 9.85
N GLY A 51 -12.40 -7.34 9.78
CA GLY A 51 -13.16 -8.31 8.99
C GLY A 51 -12.86 -8.19 7.50
N ARG A 52 -12.99 -9.31 6.77
CA ARG A 52 -12.51 -9.45 5.39
C ARG A 52 -13.09 -8.39 4.43
N GLY A 53 -14.42 -8.17 4.48
CA GLY A 53 -15.09 -7.22 3.60
C GLY A 53 -14.68 -5.77 3.83
N ARG A 54 -14.60 -5.32 5.10
CA ARG A 54 -14.16 -3.95 5.42
C ARG A 54 -12.68 -3.77 5.08
N ARG A 55 -11.84 -4.78 5.30
CA ARG A 55 -10.42 -4.78 4.94
C ARG A 55 -10.23 -4.54 3.44
N VAL A 56 -11.02 -5.17 2.57
CA VAL A 56 -11.02 -4.93 1.12
C VAL A 56 -11.40 -3.48 0.77
N LEU A 57 -12.51 -2.98 1.32
CA LEU A 57 -12.97 -1.61 1.01
C LEU A 57 -11.96 -0.56 1.49
N THR A 58 -11.39 -0.75 2.69
CA THR A 58 -10.34 0.12 3.22
C THR A 58 -9.09 0.05 2.34
N ALA A 59 -8.66 -1.13 1.90
CA ALA A 59 -7.50 -1.28 1.02
C ALA A 59 -7.63 -0.46 -0.28
N HIS A 60 -8.78 -0.55 -0.96
CA HIS A 60 -9.04 0.26 -2.15
C HIS A 60 -9.03 1.76 -1.85
N ALA A 61 -9.68 2.18 -0.77
CA ALA A 61 -9.73 3.58 -0.40
C ALA A 61 -8.35 4.16 -0.08
N LEU A 62 -7.46 3.37 0.54
CA LEU A 62 -6.09 3.77 0.81
C LEU A 62 -5.27 3.88 -0.49
N ALA A 63 -5.39 2.89 -1.40
CA ALA A 63 -4.73 2.93 -2.70
C ALA A 63 -5.17 4.17 -3.52
N GLN A 64 -6.47 4.43 -3.61
CA GLN A 64 -7.04 5.59 -4.33
C GLN A 64 -6.62 6.94 -3.73
N ARG A 65 -6.38 7.00 -2.41
CA ARG A 65 -5.97 8.23 -1.71
C ARG A 65 -4.46 8.42 -1.65
N ALA A 66 -3.67 7.49 -2.20
CA ALA A 66 -2.22 7.56 -2.16
C ALA A 66 -1.64 8.65 -3.10
N LEU A 67 -2.44 9.14 -4.06
CA LEU A 67 -2.01 10.19 -4.99
C LEU A 67 -1.67 11.51 -4.27
N PRO A 68 -0.57 12.17 -4.69
CA PRO A 68 -0.27 13.53 -4.23
C PRO A 68 -1.35 14.49 -4.73
N ARG A 69 -1.90 15.31 -3.82
CA ARG A 69 -2.85 16.37 -4.22
C ARG A 69 -2.17 17.58 -4.83
N ASN A 70 -0.89 17.81 -4.50
CA ASN A 70 -0.05 18.89 -5.01
C ASN A 70 1.29 18.30 -5.45
N ARG A 71 2.04 18.99 -6.33
CA ARG A 71 3.47 18.70 -6.60
C ARG A 71 4.20 18.60 -5.26
N THR A 72 4.38 17.38 -4.78
CA THR A 72 4.98 17.13 -3.48
C THR A 72 6.42 16.77 -3.77
N THR A 73 7.34 17.69 -3.50
CA THR A 73 8.77 17.42 -3.41
C THR A 73 9.01 16.50 -2.21
N THR A 74 8.64 15.23 -2.36
CA THR A 74 9.02 14.22 -1.37
C THR A 74 10.40 13.76 -1.80
N PRO A 75 11.45 13.94 -0.97
CA PRO A 75 12.74 13.39 -1.29
C PRO A 75 12.57 11.89 -1.49
N VAL A 76 12.78 11.43 -2.73
CA VAL A 76 12.78 10.01 -3.01
C VAL A 76 13.98 9.45 -2.29
N ILE A 77 13.73 8.61 -1.29
CA ILE A 77 14.83 7.88 -0.67
C ILE A 77 15.39 6.99 -1.78
N PRO A 78 16.65 7.16 -2.20
CA PRO A 78 17.20 6.34 -3.27
C PRO A 78 17.17 4.90 -2.77
N ALA A 79 16.32 4.08 -3.37
CA ALA A 79 16.48 2.64 -3.24
C ALA A 79 17.75 2.33 -4.03
N GLN A 80 18.87 2.10 -3.33
CA GLN A 80 20.02 1.44 -3.95
C GLN A 80 19.61 0.00 -4.23
N SER A 81 18.87 -0.17 -5.33
CA SER A 81 18.45 -1.43 -5.90
C SER A 81 19.56 -1.90 -6.80
N THR A 82 20.17 -3.02 -6.42
CA THR A 82 20.96 -3.84 -7.35
C THR A 82 20.05 -4.26 -8.52
N GLY A 83 20.15 -3.54 -9.65
CA GLY A 83 19.79 -4.05 -10.98
C GLY A 83 18.53 -3.52 -11.67
N ARG A 84 17.64 -2.76 -11.00
CA ARG A 84 16.57 -2.03 -11.70
C ARG A 84 16.18 -0.78 -10.93
N ALA A 85 16.32 0.38 -11.55
CA ALA A 85 15.78 1.62 -10.99
C ALA A 85 14.27 1.43 -10.80
N VAL A 86 13.84 1.33 -9.55
CA VAL A 86 12.41 1.26 -9.21
C VAL A 86 11.82 2.60 -9.61
N ASP A 87 10.72 2.59 -10.36
CA ASP A 87 10.01 3.82 -10.75
C ASP A 87 9.75 4.68 -9.50
N PRO A 88 10.28 5.93 -9.44
CA PRO A 88 10.15 6.76 -8.26
C PRO A 88 8.68 7.13 -7.98
N GLY A 89 7.83 7.18 -9.01
CA GLY A 89 6.37 7.29 -8.87
C GLY A 89 5.80 6.15 -8.02
N TYR A 90 6.09 4.92 -8.42
CA TYR A 90 5.67 3.74 -7.70
C TYR A 90 6.22 3.67 -6.27
N ALA A 91 7.50 3.99 -6.05
CA ALA A 91 8.11 3.98 -4.73
C ALA A 91 7.42 4.97 -3.77
N LEU A 92 7.07 6.16 -4.24
CA LEU A 92 6.32 7.16 -3.48
C LEU A 92 4.91 6.66 -3.10
N VAL A 93 4.18 6.14 -4.08
CA VAL A 93 2.81 5.64 -3.87
C VAL A 93 2.81 4.44 -2.92
N ARG A 94 3.75 3.50 -3.07
CA ARG A 94 3.96 2.38 -2.15
C ARG A 94 4.19 2.84 -0.72
N LEU A 95 5.09 3.79 -0.50
CA LEU A 95 5.36 4.33 0.83
C LEU A 95 4.09 4.90 1.48
N ARG A 96 3.30 5.66 0.72
CA ARG A 96 2.05 6.24 1.21
C ARG A 96 0.99 5.19 1.53
N VAL A 97 0.88 4.15 0.70
CA VAL A 97 -0.01 3.02 0.98
C VAL A 97 0.38 2.33 2.27
N VAL A 98 1.67 1.99 2.46
CA VAL A 98 2.16 1.36 3.70
C VAL A 98 1.88 2.24 4.92
N ARG A 99 2.27 3.52 4.86
CA ARG A 99 2.06 4.48 5.96
C ARG A 99 0.58 4.56 6.34
N THR A 100 -0.30 4.77 5.36
CA THR A 100 -1.73 4.95 5.64
C THR A 100 -2.43 3.66 6.07
N ALA A 101 -1.95 2.48 5.64
CA ALA A 101 -2.44 1.19 6.11
C ALA A 101 -2.05 0.93 7.57
N LEU A 102 -0.81 1.29 7.96
CA LEU A 102 -0.37 1.24 9.36
C LEU A 102 -1.19 2.20 10.24
N GLU A 103 -1.43 3.43 9.78
CA GLU A 103 -2.27 4.41 10.47
C GLU A 103 -3.71 3.94 10.66
N ALA A 104 -4.28 3.26 9.65
CA ALA A 104 -5.64 2.72 9.70
C ALA A 104 -5.81 1.64 10.78
N GLY A 105 -4.72 0.99 11.19
CA GLY A 105 -4.71 0.01 12.28
C GLY A 105 -4.46 0.59 13.67
N LEU A 106 -4.18 1.90 13.80
CA LEU A 106 -3.96 2.52 15.10
C LEU A 106 -5.28 2.69 15.87
N PRO A 107 -5.27 2.54 17.21
CA PRO A 107 -6.45 2.77 18.02
C PRO A 107 -6.90 4.23 17.92
N LEU A 108 -8.21 4.42 17.77
CA LEU A 108 -8.84 5.74 17.82
C LEU A 108 -8.69 6.30 19.24
N ARG A 109 -7.71 7.17 19.45
CA ARG A 109 -7.55 7.87 20.74
C ARG A 109 -8.64 8.93 20.84
N ARG A 110 -9.42 8.93 21.93
CA ARG A 110 -10.54 9.87 22.18
C ARG A 110 -10.18 11.36 22.05
N ARG A 111 -8.89 11.73 22.18
CA ARG A 111 -8.40 13.11 22.10
C ARG A 111 -7.81 13.51 20.74
N ALA A 112 -7.64 12.59 19.81
CA ALA A 112 -7.11 12.88 18.49
C ALA A 112 -8.22 12.73 17.44
N TRP A 113 -8.35 13.73 16.57
CA TRP A 113 -9.22 13.60 15.40
C TRP A 113 -8.77 12.42 14.54
N PRO A 114 -9.70 11.55 14.10
CA PRO A 114 -9.35 10.40 13.29
C PRO A 114 -8.70 10.86 11.98
N ARG A 115 -7.63 10.17 11.57
CA ARG A 115 -7.03 10.42 10.24
C ARG A 115 -8.00 9.95 9.16
N ARG A 116 -7.91 10.55 7.96
CA ARG A 116 -8.74 10.12 6.82
C ARG A 116 -8.58 8.63 6.51
N SER A 117 -7.40 8.05 6.76
CA SER A 117 -7.09 6.61 6.63
C SER A 117 -7.92 5.72 7.57
N GLN A 118 -8.41 6.26 8.68
CA GLN A 118 -9.21 5.54 9.69
C GLN A 118 -10.73 5.65 9.43
N LEU A 119 -11.16 6.57 8.57
CA LEU A 119 -12.57 6.78 8.25
C LEU A 119 -13.07 5.74 7.23
N PRO A 120 -14.28 5.19 7.41
CA PRO A 120 -14.86 4.25 6.45
C PRO A 120 -15.00 4.91 5.07
N PRO A 121 -14.75 4.17 3.99
CA PRO A 121 -14.80 4.75 2.66
C PRO A 121 -16.24 4.89 2.15
N LEU A 122 -16.51 5.97 1.42
CA LEU A 122 -17.78 6.20 0.72
C LEU A 122 -17.73 5.52 -0.65
N LEU A 123 -17.64 4.19 -0.67
CA LEU A 123 -17.67 3.44 -1.93
C LEU A 123 -19.10 3.29 -2.43
N PRO A 124 -19.33 3.33 -3.76
CA PRO A 124 -20.66 3.17 -4.33
C PRO A 124 -21.26 1.82 -3.91
N GLN A 125 -22.51 1.85 -3.45
CA GLN A 125 -23.24 0.66 -3.03
C GLN A 125 -24.15 0.18 -4.15
N VAL A 126 -24.00 -1.07 -4.56
CA VAL A 126 -24.93 -1.72 -5.51
C VAL A 126 -26.08 -2.33 -4.72
N ARG A 127 -27.30 -1.84 -4.93
CA ARG A 127 -28.49 -2.40 -4.26
C ARG A 127 -28.73 -3.82 -4.75
N GLY A 128 -28.91 -4.77 -3.81
CA GLY A 128 -29.27 -6.16 -4.13
C GLY A 128 -28.09 -7.09 -4.44
N LEU A 129 -26.86 -6.57 -4.54
CA LEU A 129 -25.64 -7.34 -4.71
C LEU A 129 -24.65 -7.04 -3.58
N LYS A 130 -23.94 -8.07 -3.12
CA LYS A 130 -22.85 -7.95 -2.17
C LYS A 130 -21.59 -8.57 -2.76
N LEU A 131 -20.48 -7.86 -2.62
CA LEU A 131 -19.16 -8.33 -3.03
C LEU A 131 -18.56 -9.15 -1.89
N PHE A 132 -18.07 -10.33 -2.23
CA PHE A 132 -17.40 -11.25 -1.34
C PHE A 132 -15.97 -11.48 -1.81
N PRO A 133 -14.95 -11.30 -0.95
CA PRO A 133 -13.58 -11.68 -1.28
C PRO A 133 -13.50 -13.16 -1.61
N ARG A 134 -12.63 -13.54 -2.55
CA ARG A 134 -12.34 -14.95 -2.83
C ARG A 134 -11.72 -15.60 -1.58
N SER A 135 -12.13 -16.84 -1.29
CA SER A 135 -11.45 -17.69 -0.32
C SER A 135 -10.39 -18.52 -1.05
N GLY A 136 -9.24 -18.71 -0.44
CA GLY A 136 -8.19 -19.60 -0.92
C GLY A 136 -8.29 -20.98 -0.27
N GLY A 137 -7.24 -21.78 -0.45
CA GLY A 137 -7.13 -23.12 0.10
C GLY A 137 -6.64 -23.12 1.54
N ALA A 138 -6.27 -24.32 2.02
CA ALA A 138 -5.79 -24.50 3.39
C ALA A 138 -4.48 -23.76 3.67
N ASP A 139 -3.59 -23.68 2.67
CA ASP A 139 -2.29 -23.01 2.80
C ASP A 139 -2.45 -21.49 2.90
N GLU A 140 -3.29 -20.89 2.06
CA GLU A 140 -3.60 -19.47 2.13
C GLU A 140 -4.31 -19.09 3.45
N LEU A 141 -5.22 -19.94 3.93
CA LEU A 141 -5.85 -19.76 5.24
C LEU A 141 -4.82 -19.84 6.38
N ALA A 142 -3.91 -20.82 6.33
CA ALA A 142 -2.85 -20.96 7.32
C ALA A 142 -1.91 -19.76 7.30
N LEU A 143 -1.61 -19.20 6.11
CA LEU A 143 -0.84 -17.98 5.99
C LEU A 143 -1.61 -16.76 6.54
N ASP A 144 -2.90 -16.57 6.21
CA ASP A 144 -3.72 -15.46 6.73
C ASP A 144 -3.78 -15.50 8.28
N GLN A 145 -3.86 -16.70 8.87
CA GLN A 145 -3.81 -16.87 10.33
C GLN A 145 -2.46 -16.46 10.95
N ARG A 146 -1.34 -16.87 10.33
CA ARG A 146 0.00 -16.45 10.80
C ARG A 146 0.20 -14.95 10.67
N LEU A 147 -0.19 -14.37 9.54
CA LEU A 147 -0.12 -12.92 9.32
C LEU A 147 -1.01 -12.16 10.30
N ALA A 148 -2.19 -12.70 10.62
CA ALA A 148 -3.10 -12.11 11.61
C ALA A 148 -2.50 -12.02 13.02
N ALA A 149 -1.55 -12.90 13.36
CA ALA A 149 -0.84 -12.88 14.64
C ALA A 149 0.27 -11.82 14.72
N LEU A 150 0.75 -11.31 13.58
CA LEU A 150 1.79 -10.28 13.56
C LEU A 150 1.23 -8.90 13.89
N SER A 151 2.11 -7.99 14.32
CA SER A 151 1.84 -6.56 14.38
C SER A 151 1.62 -5.94 12.99
N GLY A 152 1.11 -4.71 12.94
CA GLY A 152 0.99 -3.95 11.68
C GLY A 152 2.33 -3.82 10.94
N PRO A 153 3.41 -3.36 11.62
CA PRO A 153 4.75 -3.33 11.05
C PRO A 153 5.27 -4.69 10.60
N GLY A 154 5.05 -5.76 11.37
CA GLY A 154 5.46 -7.13 11.01
C GLY A 154 4.78 -7.62 9.72
N ARG A 155 3.46 -7.40 9.58
CA ARG A 155 2.75 -7.69 8.32
C ARG A 155 3.28 -6.86 7.16
N ALA A 156 3.58 -5.58 7.37
CA ALA A 156 4.17 -4.72 6.35
C ALA A 156 5.55 -5.21 5.92
N ALA A 157 6.41 -5.63 6.86
CA ALA A 157 7.71 -6.20 6.56
C ALA A 157 7.56 -7.48 5.71
N TYR A 158 6.70 -8.41 6.10
CA TYR A 158 6.44 -9.65 5.36
C TYR A 158 5.92 -9.36 3.93
N ALA A 159 4.96 -8.45 3.79
CA ALA A 159 4.42 -8.08 2.48
C ALA A 159 5.45 -7.36 1.60
N LEU A 160 6.29 -6.47 2.16
CA LEU A 160 7.34 -5.79 1.40
C LEU A 160 8.44 -6.76 0.91
N ARG A 161 8.74 -7.81 1.67
CA ARG A 161 9.67 -8.88 1.22
C ARG A 161 9.04 -9.77 0.16
N GLY A 162 7.82 -10.26 0.41
CA GLY A 162 7.19 -11.26 -0.47
C GLY A 162 6.56 -10.66 -1.73
N LEU A 163 5.69 -9.66 -1.54
CA LEU A 163 4.98 -9.01 -2.64
C LEU A 163 5.89 -8.01 -3.35
N GLU A 164 6.59 -7.15 -2.63
CA GLU A 164 7.42 -6.09 -3.25
C GLU A 164 8.85 -6.52 -3.58
N ARG A 165 9.26 -7.71 -3.13
CA ARG A 165 10.60 -8.29 -3.38
C ARG A 165 11.74 -7.36 -3.01
N LEU A 166 11.53 -6.53 -1.97
CA LEU A 166 12.56 -5.62 -1.48
C LEU A 166 13.63 -6.38 -0.70
N SER A 167 14.87 -5.93 -0.83
CA SER A 167 15.95 -6.32 0.07
C SER A 167 15.61 -5.91 1.51
N GLU A 168 16.26 -6.54 2.48
CA GLU A 168 16.04 -6.22 3.89
C GLU A 168 16.26 -4.73 4.19
N ASP A 169 17.30 -4.12 3.61
CA ASP A 169 17.57 -2.69 3.73
C ASP A 169 16.46 -1.83 3.11
N GLY A 170 15.95 -2.23 1.94
CA GLY A 170 14.81 -1.57 1.31
C GLY A 170 13.56 -1.62 2.19
N VAL A 171 13.31 -2.74 2.87
CA VAL A 171 12.20 -2.86 3.83
C VAL A 171 12.41 -1.95 5.04
N ARG A 172 13.61 -1.93 5.64
CA ARG A 172 13.94 -1.01 6.75
C ARG A 172 13.67 0.44 6.35
N GLN A 173 14.14 0.83 5.17
CA GLN A 173 14.00 2.17 4.63
C GLN A 173 12.52 2.56 4.48
N VAL A 174 11.70 1.70 3.88
CA VAL A 174 10.25 1.95 3.72
C VAL A 174 9.54 2.02 5.08
N LEU A 175 9.84 1.12 6.02
CA LEU A 175 9.20 1.10 7.34
C LEU A 175 9.54 2.34 8.16
N ARG A 176 10.82 2.73 8.22
CA ARG A 176 11.26 3.96 8.90
C ARG A 176 10.61 5.19 8.27
N ALA A 177 10.61 5.25 6.94
CA ALA A 177 9.92 6.31 6.21
C ALA A 177 8.41 6.31 6.47
N ALA A 178 7.78 5.15 6.69
CA ALA A 178 6.37 5.06 7.07
C ALA A 178 6.10 5.48 8.54
N GLY A 179 7.15 5.80 9.31
CA GLY A 179 7.04 6.22 10.72
C GLY A 179 7.10 5.08 11.73
N VAL A 180 7.54 3.88 11.31
CA VAL A 180 7.80 2.77 12.23
C VAL A 180 9.09 3.03 12.99
N PHE A 181 9.00 3.08 14.33
CA PHE A 181 10.14 3.37 15.21
C PHE A 181 11.17 2.23 15.21
N ASP A 182 10.72 0.99 15.39
CA ASP A 182 11.59 -0.19 15.45
C ASP A 182 11.35 -1.09 14.22
N ALA A 183 12.00 -0.75 13.11
CA ALA A 183 11.91 -1.51 11.87
C ALA A 183 12.57 -2.89 11.98
N ASP A 184 13.60 -3.03 12.82
CA ASP A 184 14.33 -4.28 13.00
C ASP A 184 13.51 -5.30 13.83
N ALA A 185 12.71 -4.84 14.79
CA ALA A 185 11.69 -5.69 15.43
C ALA A 185 10.62 -6.18 14.43
N ALA A 186 10.16 -5.31 13.53
CA ALA A 186 9.19 -5.70 12.51
C ALA A 186 9.75 -6.77 11.55
N LEU A 187 11.03 -6.68 11.19
CA LEU A 187 11.72 -7.68 10.39
C LEU A 187 11.83 -9.02 11.12
N ARG A 188 12.29 -9.01 12.37
CA ARG A 188 12.38 -10.23 13.21
C ARG A 188 11.02 -10.90 13.41
N GLU A 189 9.97 -10.11 13.60
CA GLU A 189 8.60 -10.63 13.69
C GLU A 189 8.17 -11.29 12.38
N ALA A 190 8.46 -10.66 11.23
CA ALA A 190 8.18 -11.25 9.92
C ALA A 190 8.99 -12.53 9.66
N ASP A 191 10.22 -12.64 10.16
CA ASP A 191 11.05 -13.86 10.09
C ASP A 191 10.43 -15.04 10.86
N GLY A 192 9.53 -14.78 11.81
CA GLY A 192 8.76 -15.81 12.51
C GLY A 192 7.70 -16.51 11.63
N VAL A 193 7.43 -15.99 10.43
CA VAL A 193 6.50 -16.60 9.47
C VAL A 193 7.29 -17.23 8.32
N PRO A 194 7.04 -18.51 7.97
CA PRO A 194 7.71 -19.16 6.84
C PRO A 194 7.52 -18.34 5.55
N GLY A 195 8.60 -18.18 4.77
CA GLY A 195 8.65 -17.38 3.53
C GLY A 195 7.87 -17.98 2.34
N GLN A 196 6.58 -18.26 2.53
CA GLN A 196 5.67 -18.80 1.52
C GLN A 196 5.15 -17.67 0.61
N TYR A 197 6.07 -16.86 0.06
CA TYR A 197 5.73 -15.61 -0.62
C TYR A 197 4.88 -15.80 -1.87
N GLY A 198 4.96 -16.95 -2.54
CA GLY A 198 4.10 -17.27 -3.70
C GLY A 198 2.60 -17.27 -3.38
N LEU A 199 2.22 -17.56 -2.12
CA LEU A 199 0.82 -17.53 -1.70
C LEU A 199 0.26 -16.10 -1.66
N LEU A 200 1.11 -15.07 -1.50
CA LEU A 200 0.67 -13.68 -1.53
C LEU A 200 0.13 -13.27 -2.90
N ASP A 201 0.48 -14.01 -3.96
CA ASP A 201 -0.04 -13.75 -5.30
C ASP A 201 -1.43 -14.36 -5.56
N SER A 202 -1.93 -15.17 -4.62
CA SER A 202 -3.22 -15.85 -4.73
C SER A 202 -4.41 -14.88 -4.69
N PRO A 203 -5.56 -15.29 -5.25
CA PRO A 203 -6.80 -14.50 -5.17
C PRO A 203 -7.32 -14.23 -3.75
N GLU A 204 -6.89 -15.00 -2.73
CA GLU A 204 -7.33 -14.79 -1.34
C GLU A 204 -6.83 -13.47 -0.76
N PHE A 205 -5.63 -13.05 -1.15
CA PHE A 205 -5.05 -11.78 -0.72
C PHE A 205 -5.34 -10.64 -1.70
N ASP A 206 -6.05 -10.90 -2.79
CA ASP A 206 -6.36 -9.92 -3.81
C ASP A 206 -7.70 -9.20 -3.58
N PRO A 207 -7.70 -7.93 -3.14
CA PRO A 207 -8.93 -7.17 -2.98
C PRO A 207 -9.65 -6.90 -4.30
N CYS A 208 -8.96 -6.98 -5.45
CA CYS A 208 -9.58 -6.84 -6.78
C CYS A 208 -10.30 -8.12 -7.23
N SER A 209 -10.06 -9.27 -6.61
CA SER A 209 -10.70 -10.55 -6.96
C SER A 209 -11.94 -10.78 -6.10
N LEU A 210 -13.08 -10.23 -6.55
CA LEU A 210 -14.35 -10.25 -5.81
C LEU A 210 -15.41 -11.07 -6.54
N GLN A 211 -16.24 -11.78 -5.77
CA GLN A 211 -17.45 -12.43 -6.27
C GLN A 211 -18.67 -11.57 -5.92
N ALA A 212 -19.47 -11.22 -6.92
CA ALA A 212 -20.78 -10.63 -6.68
C ALA A 212 -21.82 -11.75 -6.43
N ARG A 213 -22.48 -11.69 -5.28
CA ARG A 213 -23.61 -12.58 -4.97
C ARG A 213 -24.82 -11.73 -4.56
N PRO A 214 -26.05 -12.20 -4.81
CA PRO A 214 -27.23 -11.50 -4.34
C PRO A 214 -27.23 -11.38 -2.82
N THR A 215 -27.71 -10.24 -2.30
CA THR A 215 -28.01 -10.10 -0.87
C THR A 215 -29.18 -11.00 -0.53
N ASP A 216 -29.11 -11.73 0.60
CA ASP A 216 -30.10 -12.70 1.10
C ASP A 216 -31.51 -12.55 0.49
N LEU A 217 -31.75 -13.34 -0.56
CA LEU A 217 -32.98 -13.28 -1.36
C LEU A 217 -34.20 -13.78 -0.57
N LEU A 218 -33.98 -14.74 0.34
CA LEU A 218 -35.04 -15.34 1.15
C LEU A 218 -35.54 -14.34 2.19
N ARG A 219 -34.61 -13.66 2.87
CA ARG A 219 -34.96 -12.59 3.81
C ARG A 219 -35.70 -11.46 3.12
N ARG A 220 -35.28 -11.03 1.92
CA ARG A 220 -36.01 -10.03 1.12
C ARG A 220 -37.45 -10.47 0.82
N ARG A 221 -37.65 -11.71 0.38
CA ARG A 221 -38.99 -12.27 0.10
C ARG A 221 -39.88 -12.30 1.34
N GLN A 222 -39.31 -12.61 2.51
CA GLN A 222 -40.04 -12.63 3.78
C GLN A 222 -40.48 -11.21 4.20
N HIS A 223 -39.60 -10.22 4.08
CA HIS A 223 -39.94 -8.83 4.44
C HIS A 223 -40.94 -8.16 3.48
N THR A 224 -41.01 -8.58 2.21
CA THR A 224 -42.05 -8.10 1.28
C THR A 224 -43.43 -8.72 1.50
N ARG A 225 -43.53 -9.80 2.28
CA ARG A 225 -44.82 -10.45 2.62
C ARG A 225 -45.44 -9.95 3.92
N ALA A 226 -44.70 -9.15 4.69
CA ALA A 226 -45.12 -8.63 5.98
C ALA A 226 -45.62 -7.17 5.88
N ALA A 227 -46.02 -6.73 4.69
CA ALA A 227 -46.58 -5.40 4.41
C ALA A 227 -47.96 -5.54 3.78
#